data_AF-A0A8T4L3V3-F1
#
_entry.id   AF-A0A8T4L3V3-F1
#
_cell.length_a   1.000
_cell.length_b   1.000
_cell.length_c   1.000
_cell.angle_alpha   90.00
_cell.angle_beta   90.00
_cell.angle_gamma   90.00
#
_symmetry.space_group_name_H-M   'P 1'
#
loop_
_entity.id
_entity.type
_entity.pdbx_description
1 polymer ?
#
loop_
_entity_poly.entity_id
_entity_poly.type
_entity_poly.pdbx_seq_one_letter_code
_entity_poly.pdbx_strand_id
1 'polypeptide(L)'
;MILNQTGQGSSVFQLLIAAVVAIAILSVLFGVLDLAKFFNVGQDPTTAAAETLKGAYTAPSNIKSSRTSLFNFDTTLNVKGIAAAAKGGPQADDLCLTLGDFATNNRGFEFITDGKALRYKGSSPAQARIDVICDYGETELGATLDTLNMRDKLQMDMCDFSSAVADAEVCIISLRIAR
;
A
#
# COMPACT_ATOMS: atom_id res chain seq x y z
N MET A 1 34.72 -61.64 30.75
CA MET A 1 34.24 -60.54 31.61
C MET A 1 33.77 -59.42 30.67
N ILE A 2 32.47 -59.18 30.58
CA ILE A 2 31.84 -58.29 29.60
C ILE A 2 31.76 -56.88 30.21
N LEU A 3 32.45 -55.90 29.60
CA LEU A 3 32.42 -54.50 30.02
C LEU A 3 31.38 -53.70 29.20
N ASN A 4 30.26 -53.41 29.88
CA ASN A 4 29.50 -52.15 29.89
C ASN A 4 29.34 -51.34 28.58
N GLN A 5 28.20 -51.52 27.89
CA GLN A 5 27.70 -50.62 26.83
C GLN A 5 26.32 -50.04 27.17
N THR A 6 26.21 -49.20 28.20
CA THR A 6 24.92 -48.54 28.54
C THR A 6 25.06 -47.05 28.87
N GLY A 7 25.91 -46.33 28.12
CA GLY A 7 26.12 -44.88 28.31
C GLY A 7 25.65 -43.95 27.18
N GLN A 8 25.45 -44.45 25.94
CA GLN A 8 25.19 -43.57 24.78
C GLN A 8 23.72 -43.48 24.33
N GLY A 9 22.84 -44.41 24.74
CA GLY A 9 21.43 -44.40 24.33
C GLY A 9 20.58 -43.35 25.06
N SER A 10 20.79 -43.18 26.38
CA SER A 10 19.92 -42.33 27.23
C SER A 10 19.94 -40.85 26.83
N SER A 11 21.10 -40.33 26.42
CA SER A 11 21.28 -38.91 26.06
C SER A 11 20.58 -38.55 24.73
N VAL A 12 20.59 -39.45 23.74
CA VAL A 12 19.95 -39.21 22.44
C VAL A 12 18.42 -39.23 22.56
N PHE A 13 17.86 -40.14 23.36
CA PHE A 13 16.42 -40.14 23.64
C PHE A 13 15.97 -38.88 24.38
N GLN A 14 16.76 -38.38 25.34
CA GLN A 14 16.47 -37.09 26.00
C GLN A 14 16.52 -35.91 25.03
N LEU A 15 17.49 -35.88 24.11
CA LEU A 15 17.59 -34.86 23.05
C LEU A 15 16.38 -34.89 22.10
N LEU A 16 15.94 -36.08 21.69
CA LEU A 16 14.77 -36.25 20.82
C LEU A 16 13.48 -35.81 21.50
N ILE A 17 13.29 -36.16 22.78
CA ILE A 17 12.12 -35.74 23.55
C ILE A 17 12.11 -34.22 23.71
N ALA A 18 13.26 -33.59 24.01
CA ALA A 18 13.36 -32.14 24.10
C ALA A 18 13.01 -31.44 22.78
N ALA A 19 13.45 -31.98 21.64
CA ALA A 19 13.10 -31.45 20.32
C ALA A 19 11.60 -31.56 20.03
N VAL A 20 10.98 -32.70 20.33
CA VAL A 20 9.53 -32.90 20.13
C VAL A 20 8.71 -31.96 21.01
N VAL A 21 9.09 -31.80 22.28
CA VAL A 21 8.43 -30.87 23.21
C VAL A 21 8.57 -29.42 22.73
N ALA A 22 9.75 -29.02 22.25
CA ALA A 22 9.98 -27.68 21.71
C ALA A 22 9.10 -27.40 20.47
N ILE A 23 8.98 -28.36 19.54
CA ILE A 23 8.12 -28.22 18.35
C ILE A 23 6.65 -28.13 18.75
N ALA A 24 6.20 -28.93 19.73
CA ALA A 24 4.82 -28.88 20.22
C ALA A 24 4.49 -27.53 20.86
N ILE A 25 5.38 -26.99 21.70
CA ILE A 25 5.23 -25.67 22.30
C ILE A 25 5.22 -24.58 21.23
N LEU A 26 6.12 -24.63 20.23
CA LEU A 26 6.11 -23.69 19.10
C LEU A 26 4.76 -23.73 18.36
N SER A 27 4.22 -24.92 18.12
CA SER A 27 2.96 -25.11 17.38
C SER A 27 1.76 -24.52 18.13
N VAL A 28 1.75 -24.67 19.45
CA VAL A 28 0.74 -24.03 20.32
C VAL A 28 0.94 -22.51 20.35
N LEU A 29 2.19 -22.02 20.44
CA LEU A 29 2.47 -20.58 20.34
C LEU A 29 2.02 -20.01 18.99
N PHE A 30 2.20 -20.72 17.88
CA PHE A 30 1.69 -20.30 16.56
C PHE A 30 0.16 -20.30 16.47
N GLY A 31 -0.54 -21.13 17.26
CA GLY A 31 -2.00 -21.10 17.33
C GLY A 31 -2.55 -19.96 18.18
N VAL A 32 -1.81 -19.51 19.20
CA VAL A 32 -2.19 -18.41 20.11
C VAL A 32 -1.73 -17.05 19.56
N LEU A 33 -0.54 -17.01 18.96
CA LEU A 33 -0.08 -15.87 18.19
C LEU A 33 -0.73 -15.97 16.81
N ASP A 34 -1.87 -15.31 16.64
CA ASP A 34 -2.47 -15.03 15.34
C ASP A 34 -1.46 -14.23 14.49
N LEU A 35 -0.47 -14.92 13.91
CA LEU A 35 0.65 -14.33 13.17
C LEU A 35 0.15 -13.53 11.98
N ALA A 36 -1.04 -13.81 11.46
CA ALA A 36 -1.67 -13.01 10.40
C ALA A 36 -1.99 -11.59 10.86
N LYS A 37 -2.27 -11.36 12.15
CA LYS A 37 -2.45 -10.01 12.72
C LYS A 37 -1.13 -9.31 13.02
N PHE A 38 -0.06 -10.07 13.32
CA PHE A 38 1.28 -9.52 13.61
C PHE A 38 2.09 -9.23 12.33
N PHE A 39 1.97 -10.09 11.32
CA PHE A 39 2.46 -9.90 9.96
C PHE A 39 1.35 -9.30 9.10
N ASN A 40 0.83 -8.17 9.52
CA ASN A 40 0.06 -7.30 8.64
C ASN A 40 1.06 -6.69 7.63
N VAL A 41 1.62 -7.52 6.75
CA VAL A 41 2.54 -7.12 5.68
C VAL A 41 1.69 -6.49 4.60
N GLY A 42 1.05 -5.35 4.93
CA GLY A 42 0.45 -4.49 3.93
C GLY A 42 1.53 -4.15 2.92
N GLN A 43 1.17 -4.17 1.65
CA GLN A 43 2.10 -3.82 0.58
C GLN A 43 2.58 -2.39 0.81
N ASP A 44 3.88 -2.16 0.59
CA ASP A 44 4.46 -0.81 0.60
C ASP A 44 3.57 0.14 -0.25
N PRO A 45 3.10 1.26 0.30
CA PRO A 45 2.15 2.13 -0.40
C PRO A 45 2.67 2.65 -1.74
N THR A 46 3.97 2.93 -1.87
CA THR A 46 4.55 3.43 -3.12
C THR A 46 4.51 2.36 -4.20
N THR A 47 4.85 1.13 -3.83
CA THR A 47 4.79 -0.03 -4.72
C THR A 47 3.35 -0.31 -5.16
N ALA A 48 2.41 -0.31 -4.22
CA ALA A 48 0.99 -0.52 -4.51
C ALA A 48 0.42 0.56 -5.43
N ALA A 49 0.78 1.83 -5.20
CA ALA A 49 0.40 2.95 -6.07
C ALA A 49 0.98 2.78 -7.48
N ALA A 50 2.26 2.43 -7.61
CA ALA A 50 2.93 2.28 -8.89
C ALA A 50 2.34 1.15 -9.75
N GLU A 51 2.06 -0.01 -9.15
CA GLU A 51 1.42 -1.12 -9.83
C GLU A 51 -0.01 -0.77 -10.27
N THR A 52 -0.77 -0.10 -9.40
CA THR A 52 -2.14 0.32 -9.69
C THR A 52 -2.17 1.38 -10.79
N LEU A 53 -1.24 2.33 -10.74
CA LEU A 53 -1.06 3.37 -11.75
C LEU A 53 -0.77 2.76 -13.12
N LYS A 54 0.15 1.79 -13.19
CA LYS A 54 0.47 1.11 -14.45
C LYS A 54 -0.76 0.44 -15.06
N GLY A 55 -1.61 -0.18 -14.23
CA GLY A 55 -2.86 -0.78 -14.69
C GLY A 55 -3.90 0.25 -15.15
N ALA A 56 -4.01 1.39 -14.45
CA ALA A 56 -4.95 2.46 -14.78
C ALA A 56 -4.55 3.20 -16.07
N TYR A 57 -3.26 3.46 -16.24
CA TYR A 57 -2.69 4.11 -17.43
C TYR A 57 -3.01 3.33 -18.72
N THR A 58 -2.97 2.00 -18.67
CA THR A 58 -3.33 1.19 -19.86
C THR A 58 -4.83 1.09 -20.13
N ALA A 59 -5.68 1.64 -19.26
CA ALA A 59 -7.13 1.60 -19.38
C ALA A 59 -7.76 2.93 -18.93
N PRO A 60 -7.62 4.00 -19.73
CA PRO A 60 -8.19 5.31 -19.43
C PRO A 60 -9.68 5.26 -19.09
N SER A 61 -10.11 6.25 -18.32
CA SER A 61 -11.48 6.42 -17.79
C SER A 61 -11.95 5.32 -16.82
N ASN A 62 -11.11 4.33 -16.50
CA ASN A 62 -11.44 3.28 -15.53
C ASN A 62 -10.69 3.48 -14.21
N ILE A 63 -11.41 3.32 -13.10
CA ILE A 63 -10.79 3.27 -11.78
C ILE A 63 -10.12 1.92 -11.58
N LYS A 64 -8.86 1.93 -11.18
CA LYS A 64 -8.14 0.77 -10.66
C LYS A 64 -7.86 0.96 -9.19
N SER A 65 -8.04 -0.09 -8.41
CA SER A 65 -7.83 -0.06 -6.97
C SER A 65 -6.74 -1.03 -6.57
N SER A 66 -5.82 -0.57 -5.72
CA SER A 66 -4.79 -1.40 -5.13
C SER A 66 -5.37 -2.40 -4.13
N ARG A 67 -4.51 -3.33 -3.69
CA ARG A 67 -4.68 -4.05 -2.42
C ARG A 67 -4.50 -3.09 -1.25
N THR A 68 -4.92 -3.51 -0.05
CA THR A 68 -4.70 -2.73 1.16
C THR A 68 -3.21 -2.56 1.45
N SER A 69 -2.80 -1.32 1.64
CA SER A 69 -1.45 -0.92 2.03
C SER A 69 -1.43 -0.46 3.48
N LEU A 70 -0.29 -0.71 4.14
CA LEU A 70 -0.06 -0.29 5.51
C LEU A 70 0.78 0.98 5.52
N PHE A 71 0.27 2.02 6.19
CA PHE A 71 0.94 3.28 6.43
C PHE A 71 1.42 3.34 7.87
N ASN A 72 2.74 3.30 8.06
CA ASN A 72 3.39 3.46 9.35
C ASN A 72 3.74 4.92 9.58
N PHE A 73 4.06 5.29 10.83
CA PHE A 73 4.52 6.65 11.14
C PHE A 73 5.66 7.07 10.21
N ASP A 74 5.55 8.27 9.66
CA ASP A 74 6.48 8.89 8.71
C ASP A 74 6.52 8.26 7.30
N THR A 75 5.67 7.27 7.01
CA THR A 75 5.50 6.77 5.64
C THR A 75 5.07 7.92 4.73
N THR A 76 5.86 8.15 3.68
CA THR A 76 5.64 9.22 2.70
C THR A 76 5.29 8.61 1.36
N LEU A 77 4.21 9.09 0.75
CA LEU A 77 3.83 8.76 -0.61
C LEU A 77 3.99 10.03 -1.45
N ASN A 78 4.77 9.95 -2.53
CA ASN A 78 5.03 11.09 -3.40
C ASN A 78 4.98 10.68 -4.87
N VAL A 79 4.48 11.58 -5.73
CA VAL A 79 4.26 11.28 -7.15
C VAL A 79 5.55 10.96 -7.90
N LYS A 80 6.69 11.54 -7.50
CA LYS A 80 7.99 11.27 -8.14
C LYS A 80 8.45 9.83 -7.90
N GLY A 81 8.30 9.33 -6.69
CA GLY A 81 8.62 7.96 -6.30
C GLY A 81 7.68 6.96 -6.98
N ILE A 82 6.38 7.29 -7.07
CA ILE A 82 5.40 6.47 -7.77
C ILE A 82 5.73 6.37 -9.26
N ALA A 83 5.93 7.51 -9.94
CA ALA A 83 6.26 7.55 -11.36
C ALA A 83 7.55 6.78 -11.68
N ALA A 84 8.59 6.97 -10.86
CA ALA A 84 9.86 6.25 -10.99
C ALA A 84 9.69 4.72 -10.81
N ALA A 85 8.83 4.30 -9.89
CA ALA A 85 8.56 2.88 -9.64
C ALA A 85 7.69 2.23 -10.74
N ALA A 86 6.78 2.98 -11.36
CA ALA A 86 5.85 2.45 -12.37
C ALA A 86 6.53 2.02 -13.68
N LYS A 87 7.70 2.60 -14.00
CA LYS A 87 8.55 2.30 -15.19
C LYS A 87 7.77 2.28 -16.52
N GLY A 88 7.77 3.42 -17.21
CA GLY A 88 7.08 3.58 -18.51
C GLY A 88 5.60 3.97 -18.39
N GLY A 89 5.23 4.56 -17.25
CA GLY A 89 3.93 5.21 -17.04
C GLY A 89 4.02 6.75 -17.14
N PRO A 90 3.00 7.47 -16.66
CA PRO A 90 2.93 8.93 -16.74
C PRO A 90 4.01 9.60 -15.89
N GLN A 91 4.39 10.82 -16.27
CA GLN A 91 5.42 11.57 -15.55
C GLN A 91 4.84 12.10 -14.23
N ALA A 92 5.72 12.46 -13.29
CA ALA A 92 5.30 12.97 -11.98
C ALA A 92 4.44 14.25 -12.06
N ASP A 93 4.62 15.03 -13.12
CA ASP A 93 3.85 16.26 -13.34
C ASP A 93 2.42 15.97 -13.79
N ASP A 94 2.18 14.84 -14.47
CA ASP A 94 0.88 14.34 -14.91
C ASP A 94 0.13 13.59 -13.79
N LEU A 95 0.72 13.48 -12.60
CA LEU A 95 0.13 12.81 -11.44
C LEU A 95 -0.33 13.81 -10.39
N CYS A 96 -1.49 13.53 -9.81
CA CYS A 96 -2.02 14.21 -8.64
C CYS A 96 -2.34 13.23 -7.51
N LEU A 97 -1.87 13.49 -6.30
CA LEU A 97 -2.19 12.74 -5.08
C LEU A 97 -3.29 13.46 -4.29
N THR A 98 -4.31 12.71 -3.88
CA THR A 98 -5.45 13.26 -3.13
C THR A 98 -5.79 12.40 -1.91
N LEU A 99 -6.39 13.01 -0.89
CA LEU A 99 -6.78 12.29 0.34
C LEU A 99 -8.02 11.41 0.15
N GLY A 100 -8.79 11.61 -0.92
CA GLY A 100 -9.97 10.81 -1.23
C GLY A 100 -10.94 10.71 -0.05
N ASP A 101 -11.19 9.49 0.43
CA ASP A 101 -12.11 9.25 1.56
C ASP A 101 -11.62 9.88 2.88
N PHE A 102 -10.35 10.28 2.96
CA PHE A 102 -9.75 10.94 4.13
C PHE A 102 -9.75 12.47 4.03
N ALA A 103 -10.37 13.07 2.99
CA ALA A 103 -10.41 14.52 2.80
C ALA A 103 -11.00 15.28 4.02
N THR A 104 -12.11 14.79 4.59
CA THR A 104 -12.81 15.45 5.71
C THR A 104 -12.19 15.13 7.08
N ASN A 105 -11.65 13.93 7.22
CA ASN A 105 -11.01 13.45 8.44
C ASN A 105 -9.71 12.82 8.00
N ASN A 106 -8.68 13.65 7.97
CA ASN A 106 -7.35 13.30 7.46
C ASN A 106 -6.75 12.06 8.14
N ARG A 107 -7.23 11.65 9.32
CA ARG A 107 -6.81 10.46 10.08
C ARG A 107 -5.29 10.31 10.19
N GLY A 108 -4.57 11.44 10.25
CA GLY A 108 -3.11 11.47 10.33
C GLY A 108 -2.39 11.52 8.98
N PHE A 109 -3.08 11.59 7.85
CA PHE A 109 -2.46 11.93 6.56
C PHE A 109 -2.32 13.44 6.41
N GLU A 110 -1.14 13.90 6.02
CA GLU A 110 -0.83 15.33 5.86
C GLU A 110 -0.14 15.54 4.51
N PHE A 111 -0.53 16.58 3.76
CA PHE A 111 0.23 16.99 2.60
C PHE A 111 1.55 17.64 3.02
N ILE A 112 2.64 17.18 2.42
CA ILE A 112 3.91 17.92 2.40
C ILE A 112 3.86 18.95 1.26
N THR A 113 3.26 18.55 0.14
CA THR A 113 3.05 19.39 -1.04
C THR A 113 1.73 18.98 -1.66
N ASP A 114 0.79 19.91 -1.76
CA ASP A 114 -0.55 19.67 -2.28
C ASP A 114 -0.48 19.01 -3.66
N GLY A 115 -1.29 17.97 -3.85
CA GLY A 115 -1.33 17.20 -5.10
C GLY A 115 -0.07 16.38 -5.40
N LYS A 116 1.03 16.48 -4.63
CA LYS A 116 2.33 15.90 -5.03
C LYS A 116 2.97 14.99 -3.99
N ALA A 117 2.78 15.26 -2.71
CA ALA A 117 3.35 14.44 -1.64
C ALA A 117 2.52 14.48 -0.37
N LEU A 118 2.26 13.30 0.19
CA LEU A 118 1.57 13.11 1.46
C LEU A 118 2.43 12.27 2.42
N ARG A 119 2.22 12.47 3.71
CA ARG A 119 2.92 11.78 4.78
C ARG A 119 1.95 11.36 5.86
N TYR A 120 2.18 10.17 6.42
CA TYR A 120 1.40 9.68 7.54
C TYR A 120 2.07 10.04 8.87
N LYS A 121 1.29 10.62 9.79
CA LYS A 121 1.68 11.08 11.12
C LYS A 121 0.79 10.54 12.24
N GLY A 122 -0.11 9.60 11.93
CA GLY A 122 -0.93 8.97 12.96
C GLY A 122 -0.11 8.15 13.95
N SER A 123 -0.60 8.05 15.19
CA SER A 123 0.05 7.36 16.30
C SER A 123 -0.01 5.83 16.21
N SER A 124 -0.88 5.28 15.37
CA SER A 124 -1.02 3.85 15.09
C SER A 124 -0.96 3.62 13.58
N PRO A 125 -0.51 2.46 13.07
CA PRO A 125 -0.55 2.19 11.64
C PRO A 125 -1.96 2.34 11.04
N ALA A 126 -2.06 2.93 9.85
CA ALA A 126 -3.30 3.03 9.09
C ALA A 126 -3.32 2.04 7.93
N GLN A 127 -4.50 1.50 7.64
CA GLN A 127 -4.74 0.69 6.44
C GLN A 127 -5.56 1.50 5.46
N ALA A 128 -5.05 1.63 4.23
CA ALA A 128 -5.76 2.32 3.15
C ALA A 128 -5.51 1.61 1.82
N ARG A 129 -6.45 1.75 0.90
CA ARG A 129 -6.30 1.36 -0.50
C ARG A 129 -5.99 2.59 -1.33
N ILE A 130 -5.44 2.38 -2.51
CA ILE A 130 -5.07 3.43 -3.44
C ILE A 130 -5.90 3.22 -4.70
N ASP A 131 -6.77 4.18 -5.01
CA ASP A 131 -7.49 4.21 -6.28
C ASP A 131 -6.75 5.13 -7.24
N VAL A 132 -6.57 4.66 -8.47
CA VAL A 132 -6.00 5.45 -9.56
C VAL A 132 -7.02 5.52 -10.70
N ILE A 133 -7.22 6.72 -11.21
CA ILE A 133 -7.96 6.99 -12.44
C ILE A 133 -7.13 7.89 -13.32
N CYS A 134 -7.02 7.54 -14.60
CA CYS A 134 -6.29 8.28 -15.60
C CYS A 134 -7.23 8.62 -16.76
N ASP A 135 -7.03 9.77 -17.39
CA ASP A 135 -7.69 10.13 -18.64
C ASP A 135 -6.84 11.10 -19.47
N TYR A 136 -7.23 11.33 -20.73
CA TYR A 136 -6.51 12.19 -21.66
C TYR A 136 -6.76 13.67 -21.35
N GLY A 137 -5.80 14.29 -20.65
CA GLY A 137 -5.89 15.67 -20.22
C GLY A 137 -6.93 15.92 -19.11
N GLU A 138 -6.82 17.10 -18.50
CA GLU A 138 -7.65 17.48 -17.35
C GLU A 138 -9.15 17.56 -17.69
N THR A 139 -9.49 17.92 -18.92
CA THR A 139 -10.89 18.11 -19.34
C THR A 139 -11.63 16.77 -19.40
N GLU A 140 -11.08 15.76 -20.07
CA GLU A 140 -11.70 14.43 -20.15
C GLU A 140 -11.71 13.75 -18.79
N LEU A 141 -10.63 13.91 -18.01
CA LEU A 141 -10.59 13.40 -16.63
C LEU A 141 -11.72 14.02 -15.79
N GLY A 142 -11.92 15.33 -15.88
CA GLY A 142 -13.01 16.03 -15.21
C GLY A 142 -14.39 15.49 -15.62
N ALA A 143 -14.63 15.29 -16.92
CA ALA A 143 -15.88 14.73 -17.43
C ALA A 143 -16.14 13.29 -16.94
N THR A 144 -15.09 12.47 -16.89
CA THR A 144 -15.16 11.11 -16.35
C THR A 144 -15.50 11.14 -14.85
N LEU A 145 -14.87 12.03 -14.07
CA LEU A 145 -15.15 12.15 -12.64
C LEU A 145 -16.55 12.65 -12.34
N ASP A 146 -17.09 13.55 -13.17
CA ASP A 146 -18.48 14.02 -13.07
C ASP A 146 -19.46 12.88 -13.34
N THR A 147 -19.20 12.08 -14.38
CA THR A 147 -19.99 10.88 -14.71
C THR A 147 -20.01 9.88 -13.55
N LEU A 148 -18.88 9.76 -12.84
CA LEU A 148 -18.73 8.86 -11.68
C LEU A 148 -19.18 9.49 -10.35
N ASN A 149 -19.63 10.74 -10.32
CA ASN A 149 -19.95 11.50 -9.11
C ASN A 149 -18.81 11.49 -8.07
N MET A 150 -17.58 11.69 -8.56
CA MET A 150 -16.35 11.60 -7.76
C MET A 150 -15.55 12.89 -7.70
N ARG A 151 -15.87 13.90 -8.52
CA ARG A 151 -15.11 15.16 -8.61
C ARG A 151 -14.92 15.83 -7.25
N ASP A 152 -16.01 16.03 -6.50
CA ASP A 152 -15.97 16.65 -5.17
C ASP A 152 -15.24 15.80 -4.13
N LYS A 153 -15.29 14.47 -4.26
CA LYS A 153 -14.67 13.53 -3.31
C LYS A 153 -13.16 13.44 -3.47
N LEU A 154 -12.67 13.73 -4.67
CA LEU A 154 -11.26 13.60 -4.99
C LEU A 154 -10.48 14.90 -4.81
N GLN A 155 -11.11 16.02 -4.43
CA GLN A 155 -10.44 17.31 -4.21
C GLN A 155 -9.58 17.73 -5.42
N MET A 156 -10.21 17.75 -6.61
CA MET A 156 -9.53 18.07 -7.88
C MET A 156 -8.90 19.47 -7.88
N ASP A 157 -9.36 20.37 -7.03
CA ASP A 157 -8.81 21.71 -6.81
C ASP A 157 -7.36 21.70 -6.31
N MET A 158 -6.91 20.59 -5.72
CA MET A 158 -5.51 20.40 -5.31
C MET A 158 -4.61 19.93 -6.46
N CYS A 159 -5.18 19.62 -7.62
CA CYS A 159 -4.46 19.10 -8.77
C CYS A 159 -4.15 20.24 -9.75
N ASP A 160 -2.86 20.51 -9.94
CA ASP A 160 -2.38 21.39 -11.00
C ASP A 160 -1.76 20.53 -12.12
N PHE A 161 -2.48 20.45 -13.24
CA PHE A 161 -2.03 19.80 -14.48
C PHE A 161 -1.65 20.82 -15.56
N SER A 162 -1.50 22.11 -15.21
CA SER A 162 -1.19 23.17 -16.18
C SER A 162 0.14 22.97 -16.91
N SER A 163 1.07 22.20 -16.31
CA SER A 163 2.35 21.81 -16.91
C SER A 163 2.29 20.54 -17.76
N ALA A 164 1.15 19.82 -17.75
CA ALA A 164 0.99 18.63 -18.58
C ALA A 164 0.92 19.03 -20.06
N VAL A 165 1.48 18.20 -20.93
CA VAL A 165 1.40 18.43 -22.37
C VAL A 165 -0.06 18.27 -22.80
N ALA A 166 -0.54 19.10 -23.73
CA ALA A 166 -1.84 18.88 -24.35
C ALA A 166 -1.90 17.44 -24.90
N ASP A 167 -2.97 16.71 -24.55
CA ASP A 167 -3.17 15.28 -24.84
C ASP A 167 -2.34 14.27 -24.01
N ALA A 168 -1.60 14.71 -22.98
CA ALA A 168 -0.99 13.80 -22.03
C ALA A 168 -2.06 13.12 -21.15
N GLU A 169 -1.87 11.83 -20.87
CA GLU A 169 -2.69 11.14 -19.88
C GLU A 169 -2.33 11.64 -18.47
N VAL A 170 -3.30 12.26 -17.81
CA VAL A 170 -3.19 12.74 -16.43
C VAL A 170 -3.92 11.81 -15.49
N CYS A 171 -3.39 11.61 -14.30
CA CYS A 171 -3.94 10.66 -13.33
C CYS A 171 -4.13 11.27 -11.95
N ILE A 172 -5.23 10.89 -11.31
CA ILE A 172 -5.46 11.11 -9.88
C ILE A 172 -5.24 9.81 -9.14
N ILE A 173 -4.44 9.89 -8.08
CA ILE A 173 -4.12 8.82 -7.14
C ILE A 173 -4.74 9.22 -5.81
N SER A 174 -5.73 8.47 -5.35
CA SER A 174 -6.53 8.82 -4.17
C SER A 174 -6.49 7.75 -3.10
N LEU A 175 -6.45 8.18 -1.83
CA LEU A 175 -6.52 7.27 -0.69
C LEU A 175 -7.98 6.88 -0.39
N ARG A 176 -8.22 5.58 -0.20
CA ARG A 176 -9.54 5.02 0.11
C ARG A 176 -9.51 4.22 1.39
N ILE A 177 -10.63 4.20 2.09
CA ILE A 177 -10.79 3.37 3.28
C ILE A 177 -10.67 1.89 2.88
N ALA A 178 -9.80 1.13 3.57
CA ALA A 178 -9.76 -0.32 3.44
C ALA A 178 -11.07 -0.90 4.01
N ARG A 179 -11.85 -1.59 3.18
CA ARG A 179 -13.06 -2.32 3.58
C ARG A 179 -12.77 -3.81 3.71
#